data_AF-A0A8X6H0A3-F1
#
_entry.id   AF-A0A8X6H0A3-F1
#
_cell.length_a   1.000
_cell.length_b   1.000
_cell.length_c   1.000
_cell.angle_alpha   90.00
_cell.angle_beta   90.00
_cell.angle_gamma   90.00
#
_symmetry.space_group_name_H-M   'P 1'
#
loop_
_entity.id
_entity.type
_entity.pdbx_description
1 polymer ?
#
loop_
_entity_poly.entity_id
_entity_poly.type
_entity_poly.pdbx_seq_one_letter_code
_entity_poly.pdbx_strand_id
1 'polypeptide(L)'
;MDNEVLRAVVKQNPNNTIYYDYAEELGVTPTIISRHLKLIYKVQKMDKWVPHEMNENQKNKCFETSSALLCNQNDPFLNRIATRKVDSVRQSATFIAVAGY
;
A
#
# COMPACT_ATOMS: atom_id res chain seq x y z
N MET A 1 -7.88 -20.32 -19.14
CA MET A 1 -8.32 -19.83 -17.81
C MET A 1 -9.10 -18.55 -18.04
N ASP A 2 -10.30 -18.44 -17.49
CA ASP A 2 -11.09 -17.22 -17.62
C ASP A 2 -10.52 -16.12 -16.70
N ASN A 3 -10.36 -14.92 -17.24
CA ASN A 3 -9.82 -13.78 -16.52
C ASN A 3 -10.75 -13.33 -15.39
N GLU A 4 -12.07 -13.49 -15.57
CA GLU A 4 -13.05 -13.12 -14.54
C GLU A 4 -13.00 -14.05 -13.33
N VAL A 5 -12.74 -15.35 -13.54
CA VAL A 5 -12.56 -16.33 -12.46
C VAL A 5 -11.33 -15.97 -11.62
N LEU A 6 -10.19 -15.71 -12.26
CA LEU A 6 -8.96 -15.33 -11.56
C LEU A 6 -9.12 -13.99 -10.81
N ARG A 7 -9.87 -13.05 -11.40
CA ARG A 7 -10.17 -11.76 -10.76
C ARG A 7 -11.02 -11.92 -9.50
N ALA A 8 -11.98 -12.85 -9.50
CA ALA A 8 -12.81 -13.14 -8.33
C ALA A 8 -11.97 -13.74 -7.20
N VAL A 9 -11.11 -14.71 -7.49
CA VAL A 9 -10.25 -15.38 -6.50
C VAL A 9 -9.25 -14.40 -5.87
N VAL A 10 -8.57 -13.57 -6.68
CA VAL A 10 -7.66 -12.52 -6.20
C VAL A 10 -8.38 -11.46 -5.35
N LYS A 11 -9.68 -11.21 -5.62
CA LYS A 11 -10.47 -10.25 -4.82
C LYS A 11 -10.82 -10.80 -3.44
N GLN A 12 -11.02 -12.12 -3.32
CA GLN A 12 -11.28 -12.76 -2.02
C GLN A 12 -10.03 -12.74 -1.13
N ASN A 13 -8.86 -12.96 -1.70
CA ASN A 13 -7.59 -13.03 -0.97
C ASN A 13 -6.51 -12.11 -1.59
N PRO A 14 -6.57 -10.78 -1.35
CA PRO A 14 -5.65 -9.83 -2.00
C PRO A 14 -4.19 -9.99 -1.58
N ASN A 15 -3.93 -10.60 -0.42
CA ASN A 15 -2.59 -10.74 0.16
C ASN A 15 -1.93 -12.08 -0.20
N ASN A 16 -2.68 -13.05 -0.74
CA ASN A 16 -2.06 -14.30 -1.17
C ASN A 16 -1.27 -14.01 -2.46
N THR A 17 0.05 -14.09 -2.34
CA THR A 17 0.96 -13.76 -3.44
C THR A 17 1.56 -14.99 -4.12
N ILE A 18 1.24 -16.19 -3.64
CA ILE A 18 1.91 -17.39 -4.11
C ILE A 18 1.17 -17.90 -5.35
N TYR A 19 1.80 -17.74 -6.53
CA TYR A 19 1.24 -18.26 -7.80
C TYR A 19 0.95 -19.77 -7.74
N TYR A 20 1.64 -20.51 -6.88
CA TYR A 20 1.44 -21.93 -6.65
C TYR A 20 0.12 -22.23 -5.93
N ASP A 21 -0.29 -21.42 -4.98
CA ASP A 21 -1.56 -21.61 -4.25
C ASP A 21 -2.74 -21.47 -5.22
N TYR A 22 -2.73 -20.42 -6.05
CA TYR A 22 -3.75 -20.26 -7.10
C TYR A 22 -3.69 -21.37 -8.15
N ALA A 23 -2.51 -21.92 -8.42
CA ALA A 23 -2.30 -23.01 -9.37
C ALA A 23 -2.89 -24.32 -8.85
N GLU A 24 -2.73 -24.59 -7.56
CA GLU A 24 -3.34 -25.74 -6.89
C GLU A 24 -4.86 -25.59 -6.79
N GLU A 25 -5.36 -24.42 -6.37
CA GLU A 25 -6.80 -24.15 -6.25
C GLU A 25 -7.53 -24.26 -7.58
N LEU A 26 -6.90 -23.81 -8.67
CA LEU A 26 -7.51 -23.76 -10.00
C LEU A 26 -7.10 -24.95 -10.89
N GLY A 27 -6.20 -25.82 -10.42
CA GLY A 27 -5.69 -26.96 -11.17
C GLY A 27 -4.91 -26.57 -12.44
N VAL A 28 -4.26 -25.41 -12.44
CA VAL A 28 -3.58 -24.83 -13.61
C VAL A 28 -2.09 -24.67 -13.34
N THR A 29 -1.24 -24.75 -14.36
CA THR A 29 0.19 -24.47 -14.21
C THR A 29 0.45 -23.01 -13.75
N PRO A 30 1.38 -22.77 -12.80
CA PRO A 30 1.71 -21.42 -12.32
C PRO A 30 2.10 -20.40 -13.41
N THR A 31 2.66 -20.87 -14.53
CA THR A 31 3.04 -20.04 -15.69
C THR A 31 1.84 -19.40 -16.37
N ILE A 32 0.71 -20.11 -16.45
CA ILE A 32 -0.54 -19.61 -17.02
C ILE A 32 -1.09 -18.52 -16.10
N ILE A 33 -1.09 -18.75 -14.78
CA ILE A 33 -1.55 -17.76 -13.79
C ILE A 33 -0.72 -16.48 -13.87
N SER A 34 0.61 -16.58 -13.94
CA SER A 34 1.48 -15.40 -14.11
C SER A 34 1.15 -14.60 -15.38
N ARG A 35 0.89 -15.29 -16.50
CA ARG A 35 0.49 -14.65 -17.76
C ARG A 35 -0.86 -13.94 -17.63
N HIS A 36 -1.85 -14.59 -17.03
CA HIS A 36 -3.19 -14.04 -16.86
C HIS A 36 -3.24 -12.87 -15.86
N LEU A 37 -2.45 -12.91 -14.77
CA LEU A 37 -2.33 -11.77 -13.84
C LEU A 37 -1.77 -10.51 -14.52
N LYS A 38 -0.81 -10.67 -15.43
CA LYS A 38 -0.30 -9.57 -16.27
C LYS A 38 -1.39 -9.01 -17.19
N LEU A 39 -2.23 -9.86 -17.78
CA LEU A 39 -3.34 -9.43 -18.65
C LEU A 39 -4.43 -8.66 -17.88
N ILE A 40 -4.69 -9.02 -16.62
CA ILE A 40 -5.69 -8.34 -15.77
C ILE A 40 -5.08 -7.08 -15.09
N TYR A 41 -3.85 -6.70 -15.46
CA TYR A 41 -3.10 -5.59 -14.85
C TYR A 41 -3.02 -5.67 -13.32
N LYS A 42 -2.97 -6.89 -12.77
CA LYS A 42 -2.78 -7.11 -11.34
C LYS A 42 -1.29 -7.19 -11.05
N VAL A 43 -0.82 -6.22 -10.27
CA VAL A 43 0.57 -6.13 -9.81
C VAL A 43 0.61 -6.42 -8.32
N GLN A 44 1.57 -7.25 -7.91
CA GLN A 44 1.87 -7.43 -6.49
C GLN A 44 2.29 -6.09 -5.90
N LYS A 45 1.51 -5.58 -4.95
CA LYS A 45 1.94 -4.47 -4.11
C LYS A 45 2.57 -5.06 -2.87
N MET A 46 3.69 -4.48 -2.45
CA MET A 46 4.21 -4.76 -1.11
C MET A 46 3.20 -4.28 -0.08
N ASP A 47 3.05 -5.06 0.99
CA ASP A 47 2.23 -4.65 2.11
C ASP A 47 2.72 -3.31 2.67
N LYS A 48 1.76 -2.52 3.16
CA LYS A 48 2.09 -1.26 3.83
C LYS A 48 2.85 -1.60 5.10
N TRP A 49 4.06 -1.06 5.25
CA TRP A 49 4.79 -1.17 6.51
C TRP A 49 4.00 -0.45 7.61
N VAL A 50 3.53 -1.21 8.60
CA VAL A 50 2.87 -0.69 9.80
C VAL A 50 3.86 -0.82 10.96
N PRO A 51 4.36 0.29 11.53
CA PRO A 51 5.39 0.25 12.57
C PRO A 51 4.96 -0.53 13.83
N HIS A 52 3.69 -0.44 14.19
CA HIS A 52 3.13 -1.09 15.37
C HIS A 52 1.61 -1.24 15.24
N GLU A 53 1.08 -2.34 15.78
CA GLU A 53 -0.35 -2.57 15.90
C GLU A 53 -0.94 -1.71 17.04
N MET A 54 -1.67 -0.65 16.67
CA MET A 54 -2.32 0.20 17.67
C MET A 54 -3.59 -0.46 18.22
N ASN A 55 -3.74 -0.43 19.55
CA ASN A 55 -4.99 -0.81 20.21
C ASN A 55 -6.08 0.25 20.00
N GLU A 56 -7.34 -0.10 20.27
CA GLU A 56 -8.49 0.78 20.04
C GLU A 56 -8.41 2.09 20.85
N ASN A 57 -7.95 2.03 22.09
CA ASN A 57 -7.75 3.20 22.93
C ASN A 57 -6.68 4.15 22.36
N GLN A 58 -5.57 3.61 21.84
CA GLN A 58 -4.50 4.37 21.19
C GLN A 58 -5.01 5.02 19.90
N LYS A 59 -5.84 4.31 19.12
CA LYS A 59 -6.49 4.87 17.93
C LYS A 59 -7.42 6.03 18.31
N ASN A 60 -8.26 5.85 19.33
CA ASN A 60 -9.18 6.90 19.79
C ASN A 60 -8.42 8.13 20.32
N LYS A 61 -7.39 7.93 21.13
CA LYS A 61 -6.52 9.02 21.60
C LYS A 61 -5.86 9.77 20.44
N CYS A 62 -5.36 9.04 19.45
CA CYS A 62 -4.77 9.64 18.25
C CYS A 62 -5.81 10.45 17.46
N PHE A 63 -7.03 9.93 17.31
CA PHE A 63 -8.13 10.62 16.64
C PHE A 63 -8.54 11.90 17.36
N GLU A 64 -8.80 11.83 18.68
CA GLU A 64 -9.17 13.00 19.50
C GLU A 64 -8.09 14.08 19.45
N THR A 65 -6.82 13.69 19.60
CA THR A 65 -5.69 14.62 19.53
C THR A 65 -5.60 15.26 18.14
N SER A 66 -5.74 14.46 17.07
CA SER A 66 -5.69 14.96 15.70
C SER A 66 -6.85 15.90 15.38
N SER A 67 -8.06 15.57 15.86
CA SER A 67 -9.26 16.39 15.72
C SER A 67 -9.11 17.73 16.45
N ALA A 68 -8.63 17.70 17.70
CA ALA A 68 -8.35 18.91 18.46
C ALA A 68 -7.28 19.79 17.77
N LEU A 69 -6.21 19.21 17.26
CA LEU A 69 -5.19 19.96 16.51
C LEU A 69 -5.77 20.57 15.22
N LEU A 70 -6.63 19.83 14.51
CA LEU A 70 -7.28 20.30 13.29
C LEU A 70 -8.26 21.46 13.56
N CYS A 71 -9.03 21.38 14.64
CA CYS A 71 -9.97 22.43 15.02
C CYS A 71 -9.28 23.71 15.51
N ASN A 72 -8.05 23.59 16.02
CA ASN A 72 -7.26 24.72 16.51
C ASN A 72 -6.27 25.26 15.45
N GLN A 73 -6.55 25.07 14.14
CA GLN A 73 -5.72 25.59 13.04
C GLN A 73 -5.50 27.11 13.05
N ASN A 74 -6.39 27.86 13.72
CA ASN A 74 -6.27 29.31 13.88
C ASN A 74 -5.32 29.71 15.00
N ASP A 75 -4.85 28.77 15.82
CA ASP A 75 -3.82 29.02 16.81
C ASP A 75 -2.48 29.28 16.10
N PRO A 76 -1.80 30.44 16.34
CA PRO A 76 -0.57 30.79 15.65
C PRO A 76 0.58 29.81 15.87
N PHE A 77 0.60 29.09 17.00
CA PHE A 77 1.61 28.08 17.29
C PHE A 77 1.33 26.78 16.53
N LEU A 78 0.08 26.31 16.54
CA LEU A 78 -0.32 25.09 15.82
C LEU A 78 -0.27 25.26 14.30
N ASN A 79 -0.57 26.46 13.79
CA ASN A 79 -0.46 26.75 12.37
C ASN A 79 0.97 26.49 11.86
N ARG A 80 2.01 26.87 12.63
CA ARG A 80 3.43 26.59 12.30
C ARG A 80 3.76 25.10 12.22
N ILE A 81 3.08 24.27 13.03
CA ILE A 81 3.27 22.81 13.01
C ILE A 81 2.56 22.20 11.80
N ALA A 82 1.34 22.65 11.50
CA ALA A 82 0.52 22.15 10.40
C ALA A 82 1.05 22.54 9.01
N THR A 83 1.70 23.71 8.87
CA THR A 83 2.20 24.21 7.57
C THR A 83 3.51 23.58 7.08
N ARG A 84 4.16 22.69 7.84
CA ARG A 84 5.34 21.99 7.32
C ARG A 84 4.90 20.90 6.33
N LYS A 85 4.64 21.29 5.08
CA LYS A 85 4.59 20.38 3.94
C LYS A 85 5.85 19.51 3.98
N VAL A 86 5.65 18.22 4.18
CA VAL A 86 6.68 17.20 3.98
C VAL A 86 6.82 16.99 2.47
N ASP A 87 7.38 17.97 1.75
CA ASP A 87 7.83 17.78 0.37
C ASP A 87 9.26 17.21 0.31
N SER A 88 9.88 16.93 1.47
CA SER A 88 11.28 16.52 1.58
C SER A 88 11.52 15.00 1.71
N VAL A 89 10.69 14.16 1.10
CA VAL A 89 10.96 12.70 1.00
C VAL A 89 11.03 12.21 -0.45
N ARG A 90 11.11 13.12 -1.42
CA ARG A 90 11.11 12.78 -2.86
C ARG A 90 12.39 13.12 -3.65
N GLN A 91 13.56 13.24 -3.01
CA GLN A 91 14.81 13.53 -3.75
C GLN A 91 15.99 12.56 -3.55
N SER A 92 15.84 11.41 -2.88
CA SER A 92 16.95 10.45 -2.76
C SER A 92 16.90 9.24 -3.72
N ALA A 93 16.11 9.28 -4.79
CA ALA A 93 15.99 8.17 -5.75
C ALA A 93 16.39 8.53 -7.19
N THR A 94 17.33 9.46 -7.39
CA THR A 94 17.82 9.83 -8.73
C THR A 94 19.35 9.89 -8.88
N PHE A 95 20.11 9.27 -7.96
CA PHE A 95 21.59 9.32 -8.01
C PHE A 95 22.29 8.09 -8.62
N ILE A 96 21.57 7.10 -9.19
CA ILE A 96 22.24 5.94 -9.84
C ILE A 96 21.84 5.77 -11.32
N ALA A 97 21.46 6.85 -12.00
CA ALA A 97 21.21 6.77 -13.44
C ALA A 97 21.82 7.91 -14.24
N VAL A 98 22.99 8.43 -13.84
CA VAL A 98 23.84 9.27 -14.71
C VAL A 98 25.33 9.02 -14.39
N ALA A 99 25.79 7.82 -14.68
CA ALA A 99 27.18 7.44 -14.97
C ALA A 99 27.08 5.96 -15.41
N GLY A 100 27.00 5.61 -16.70
CA GLY A 100 27.82 6.12 -17.77
C GLY A 100 29.23 5.57 -17.62
N TYR A 101 29.40 4.24 -17.73
CA TYR A 101 30.40 3.51 -18.52
C TYR A 101 30.05 2.02 -18.54
#